data_AF-A0A2G9S9D6-F1
#
_entry.id   AF-A0A2G9S9D6-F1
#
_cell.length_a   1.000
_cell.length_b   1.000
_cell.length_c   1.000
_cell.angle_alpha   90.00
_cell.angle_beta   90.00
_cell.angle_gamma   90.00
#
_symmetry.space_group_name_H-M   'P 1'
#
loop_
_entity.id
_entity.type
_entity.pdbx_description
1 polymer ?
#
loop_
_entity_poly.entity_id
_entity_poly.type
_entity_poly.pdbx_seq_one_letter_code
_entity_poly.pdbx_strand_id
1 'polypeptide(L)'
;MPYTDAVIHEIQRFSNIIPTNLPHATTQDVTFKGYFLPKGTYVIPLLASVLHDESHFEKPEEFYPQHFLDSKGNFLKKEAFLPFSAEGFYLYLTNLLLDRLFIL
;
A
#
# COMPACT_ATOMS: atom_id res chain seq x y z
N MET A 1 -9.10 -13.51 11.76
CA MET A 1 -8.86 -13.33 13.21
C MET A 1 -8.40 -11.89 13.36
N PRO A 2 -9.19 -10.97 13.91
CA PRO A 2 -8.98 -9.53 13.68
C PRO A 2 -7.56 -9.04 13.98
N TYR A 3 -6.98 -9.49 15.09
CA TYR A 3 -5.61 -9.12 15.48
C TYR A 3 -4.54 -9.74 14.55
N THR A 4 -4.70 -10.99 14.14
CA THR A 4 -3.80 -11.63 13.16
C THR A 4 -3.85 -10.92 11.82
N ASP A 5 -5.06 -10.57 11.35
CA ASP A 5 -5.24 -9.84 10.10
C ASP A 5 -4.52 -8.48 10.20
N ALA A 6 -4.66 -7.76 11.32
CA ALA A 6 -3.95 -6.51 11.58
C ALA A 6 -2.43 -6.67 11.60
N VAL A 7 -1.90 -7.71 12.25
CA VAL A 7 -0.46 -8.02 12.29
C VAL A 7 0.08 -8.29 10.87
N ILE A 8 -0.62 -9.09 10.06
CA ILE A 8 -0.20 -9.39 8.68
C ILE A 8 -0.13 -8.09 7.85
N HIS A 9 -1.13 -7.22 7.97
CA HIS A 9 -1.16 -5.95 7.24
C HIS A 9 -0.05 -5.00 7.71
N GLU A 10 0.23 -4.96 9.02
CA GLU A 10 1.32 -4.17 9.55
C GLU A 10 2.69 -4.71 9.12
N ILE A 11 2.87 -6.04 9.02
CA ILE A 11 4.08 -6.64 8.44
C ILE A 11 4.27 -6.15 7.00
N GLN A 12 3.22 -6.18 6.18
CA GLN A 12 3.29 -5.72 4.78
C GLN A 12 3.60 -4.22 4.67
N ARG A 13 2.96 -3.38 5.50
CA ARG A 13 3.21 -1.94 5.55
C ARG A 13 4.65 -1.62 5.96
N PHE A 14 5.08 -2.18 7.09
CA PHE A 14 6.34 -1.85 7.74
C PHE A 14 7.55 -2.45 7.00
N SER A 15 7.41 -3.68 6.48
CA SER A 15 8.51 -4.32 5.73
C SER A 15 8.80 -3.59 4.43
N ASN A 16 7.78 -2.94 3.83
CA ASN A 16 7.89 -2.09 2.64
C ASN A 16 8.82 -2.68 1.55
N ILE A 17 8.66 -3.99 1.29
CA ILE A 17 9.61 -4.80 0.49
C ILE A 17 9.73 -4.24 -0.94
N ILE A 18 8.68 -3.60 -1.43
CA ILE A 18 8.61 -2.95 -2.74
C ILE A 18 8.33 -1.45 -2.50
N PRO A 19 9.37 -0.64 -2.20
CA PRO A 19 9.18 0.77 -1.86
C PRO A 19 8.74 1.62 -3.06
N THR A 20 9.03 1.15 -4.28
CA THR A 20 8.61 1.75 -5.55
C THR A 20 7.93 0.70 -6.41
N ASN A 21 6.83 1.04 -7.06
CA ASN A 21 6.21 0.15 -8.03
C ASN A 21 6.99 0.14 -9.37
N LEU A 22 6.58 -0.71 -10.31
CA LEU A 22 7.11 -0.71 -11.67
C LEU A 22 6.94 0.65 -12.36
N PRO A 23 7.84 1.01 -13.27
CA PRO A 23 7.65 2.18 -14.13
C PRO A 23 6.36 2.06 -14.95
N HIS A 24 5.54 3.11 -14.91
CA HIS A 24 4.39 3.31 -15.79
C HIS A 24 4.72 4.39 -16.82
N ALA A 25 3.93 4.48 -17.89
CA ALA A 25 4.01 5.57 -18.86
C ALA A 25 2.62 6.18 -19.08
N THR A 26 2.56 7.51 -19.21
CA THR A 26 1.31 8.21 -19.54
C THR A 26 0.81 7.80 -20.93
N THR A 27 -0.46 7.47 -21.06
CA THR A 27 -1.06 7.07 -22.35
C THR A 27 -1.48 8.26 -23.21
N GLN A 28 -1.59 9.44 -22.60
CA GLN A 28 -1.94 10.71 -23.20
C GLN A 28 -1.31 11.85 -22.38
N ASP A 29 -1.33 13.06 -22.94
CA ASP A 29 -0.95 14.27 -22.21
C ASP A 29 -1.87 14.46 -21.01
N VAL A 30 -1.31 14.76 -19.85
CA VAL A 30 -2.07 14.93 -18.61
C VAL A 30 -1.49 16.08 -17.78
N THR A 31 -2.38 16.86 -17.16
CA THR A 31 -1.97 17.81 -16.11
C THR A 31 -2.25 17.19 -14.76
N PHE A 32 -1.20 16.95 -13.97
CA PHE A 32 -1.30 16.32 -12.66
C PHE A 32 -0.69 17.24 -11.59
N LYS A 33 -1.48 17.60 -10.57
CA LYS A 33 -1.08 18.54 -9.49
C LYS A 33 -0.43 19.84 -10.01
N GLY A 34 -0.91 20.35 -11.14
CA GLY A 34 -0.39 21.58 -11.78
C GLY A 34 0.82 21.38 -12.69
N TYR A 35 1.36 20.16 -12.81
CA TYR A 35 2.44 19.83 -13.73
C TYR A 35 1.89 19.25 -15.04
N PHE A 36 2.38 19.73 -16.18
CA PHE A 36 2.07 19.15 -17.48
C PHE A 36 3.01 17.98 -17.77
N LEU A 37 2.44 16.80 -18.02
CA LEU A 37 3.14 15.56 -18.36
C LEU A 37 2.75 15.16 -19.79
N PRO A 38 3.67 15.21 -20.76
CA PRO A 38 3.42 14.71 -22.11
C PRO A 38 3.11 13.21 -22.12
N LYS A 39 2.44 12.74 -23.17
CA LYS A 39 2.26 11.31 -23.47
C LYS A 39 3.61 10.60 -23.53
N GLY A 40 3.69 9.41 -22.94
CA GLY A 40 4.90 8.60 -22.86
C GLY A 40 5.85 9.02 -21.73
N THR A 41 5.45 9.94 -20.86
CA THR A 41 6.24 10.29 -19.67
C THR A 41 6.29 9.10 -18.73
N TYR A 42 7.50 8.66 -18.37
CA TYR A 42 7.70 7.61 -17.37
C TYR A 42 7.43 8.14 -15.96
N VAL A 43 6.64 7.40 -15.20
CA VAL A 43 6.28 7.69 -13.81
C VAL A 43 6.56 6.47 -12.97
N ILE A 44 7.27 6.64 -11.87
CA ILE A 44 7.55 5.58 -10.89
C ILE A 44 6.79 5.93 -9.60
N PRO A 45 5.73 5.18 -9.25
CA PRO A 45 5.01 5.40 -8.00
C PRO A 45 5.87 5.07 -6.78
N LEU A 46 6.01 6.03 -5.87
CA LEU A 46 6.70 5.85 -4.60
C LEU A 46 5.72 5.34 -3.53
N LEU A 47 5.53 4.02 -3.46
CA LEU A 47 4.60 3.38 -2.51
C LEU A 47 5.00 3.65 -1.06
N ALA A 48 6.32 3.67 -0.78
CA ALA A 48 6.86 3.96 0.54
C ALA A 48 6.29 5.25 1.15
N SER A 49 6.10 6.29 0.32
CA SER A 49 5.59 7.58 0.79
C SER A 49 4.17 7.49 1.35
N VAL A 50 3.32 6.63 0.77
CA VAL A 50 1.94 6.45 1.22
C VAL A 50 1.89 5.57 2.46
N LEU A 51 2.75 4.53 2.54
CA LEU A 51 2.78 3.59 3.66
C LEU A 51 3.39 4.17 4.96
N HIS A 52 4.08 5.30 4.86
CA HIS A 52 4.69 6.04 5.98
C HIS A 52 4.04 7.43 6.17
N ASP A 53 2.91 7.70 5.52
CA ASP A 53 2.22 8.99 5.65
C ASP A 53 1.65 9.16 7.08
N GLU A 54 2.17 10.15 7.81
CA GLU A 54 1.77 10.50 9.19
C GLU A 54 0.29 10.91 9.27
N SER A 55 -0.33 11.33 8.17
CA SER A 55 -1.78 11.63 8.14
C SER A 55 -2.65 10.36 8.13
N HIS A 56 -2.04 9.19 7.87
CA HIS A 56 -2.73 7.92 7.77
C HIS A 56 -2.27 6.90 8.81
N PHE A 57 -1.04 6.99 9.29
CA PHE A 57 -0.47 6.09 10.29
C PHE A 57 0.02 6.91 11.49
N GLU A 58 -0.45 6.57 12.68
CA GLU A 58 -0.12 7.28 13.93
C GLU A 58 1.37 7.16 14.27
N LYS A 59 1.94 5.98 14.01
CA LYS A 59 3.33 5.65 14.31
C LYS A 59 3.99 5.03 13.07
N PRO A 60 4.18 5.79 11.99
CA PRO A 60 4.58 5.23 10.69
C PRO A 60 5.92 4.48 10.75
N GLU A 61 6.84 4.96 11.59
CA GLU A 61 8.18 4.39 11.79
C GLU A 61 8.23 3.27 12.85
N GLU A 62 7.11 2.92 13.47
CA GLU A 62 7.03 1.81 14.43
C GLU A 62 6.19 0.66 13.86
N PHE A 63 6.54 -0.57 14.24
CA PHE A 63 5.67 -1.72 14.01
C PHE A 63 4.49 -1.67 14.99
N TYR A 64 3.32 -1.22 14.52
CA TYR A 64 2.16 -0.93 15.36
C TYR A 64 0.86 -1.49 14.78
N PRO A 65 0.50 -2.76 15.09
CA PRO A 65 -0.68 -3.42 14.52
C PRO A 65 -2.01 -2.69 14.75
N GLN A 66 -2.09 -1.82 15.76
CA GLN A 66 -3.24 -0.96 16.03
C GLN A 66 -3.58 -0.02 14.86
N HIS A 67 -2.65 0.23 13.93
CA HIS A 67 -2.99 0.92 12.67
C HIS A 67 -4.16 0.26 11.93
N PHE A 68 -4.36 -1.04 12.06
CA PHE A 68 -5.41 -1.79 11.36
C PHE A 68 -6.52 -2.29 12.28
N LEU A 69 -6.68 -1.67 13.45
CA LEU A 69 -7.71 -2.01 14.42
C LEU A 69 -8.56 -0.78 14.78
N ASP A 70 -9.87 -0.98 14.91
CA ASP A 70 -10.74 0.04 15.50
C ASP A 70 -10.69 -0.01 17.04
N SER A 71 -11.37 0.94 17.70
CA SER A 71 -11.46 1.01 19.17
C SER A 71 -12.09 -0.23 19.84
N LYS A 72 -12.78 -1.08 19.07
CA LYS A 72 -13.42 -2.32 19.53
C LYS A 72 -12.56 -3.56 19.20
N GLY A 73 -11.41 -3.38 18.57
CA GLY A 73 -10.50 -4.46 18.16
C GLY A 73 -10.93 -5.17 16.88
N ASN A 74 -11.85 -4.61 16.09
CA ASN A 74 -12.17 -5.15 14.76
C ASN A 74 -11.12 -4.72 13.74
N PHE A 75 -10.88 -5.57 12.76
CA PHE A 75 -9.99 -5.25 11.66
C PHE A 75 -10.54 -4.10 10.81
N LEU A 76 -9.70 -3.11 10.56
CA LEU A 76 -10.00 -1.91 9.78
C LEU A 76 -9.00 -1.80 8.63
N LYS A 77 -9.46 -1.99 7.39
CA LYS A 77 -8.64 -1.77 6.21
C LYS A 77 -8.55 -0.26 5.91
N LYS A 78 -7.34 0.29 5.88
CA LYS A 78 -7.09 1.68 5.47
C LYS A 78 -7.03 1.81 3.95
N GLU A 79 -7.57 2.89 3.39
CA GLU A 79 -7.48 3.18 1.95
C GLU A 79 -6.05 3.44 1.50
N ALA A 80 -5.23 4.05 2.36
CA ALA A 80 -3.80 4.29 2.15
C ALA A 80 -2.96 3.00 2.16
N PHE A 81 -3.55 1.85 2.51
CA PHE A 81 -2.85 0.57 2.47
C PHE A 81 -2.78 0.04 1.04
N LEU A 82 -1.74 0.48 0.33
CA LEU A 82 -1.45 0.12 -1.05
C LEU A 82 -0.05 -0.53 -1.18
N PRO A 83 0.25 -1.64 -0.47
CA PRO A 83 1.56 -2.28 -0.54
C PRO A 83 1.93 -2.80 -1.94
N PHE A 84 0.94 -2.90 -2.84
CA PHE A 84 1.09 -3.37 -4.21
C PHE A 84 0.47 -2.42 -5.25
N SER A 85 0.43 -1.12 -4.95
CA SER A 85 -0.20 -0.08 -5.78
C SER A 85 -1.74 -0.17 -5.86
N ALA A 86 -2.35 0.87 -6.45
CA ALA A 86 -3.76 0.89 -6.80
C ALA A 86 -3.98 0.25 -8.19
N GLU A 87 -4.90 -0.73 -8.24
CA GLU A 87 -5.49 -1.42 -9.41
C GLU A 87 -4.60 -2.26 -10.38
N GLY A 88 -5.22 -3.36 -10.85
CA GLY A 88 -4.99 -3.97 -12.16
C GLY A 88 -3.97 -5.10 -12.26
N PHE A 89 -2.68 -4.80 -12.09
CA PHE A 89 -1.62 -5.72 -12.55
C PHE A 89 -1.25 -6.85 -11.57
N TYR A 90 -1.76 -6.81 -10.33
CA TYR A 90 -1.27 -7.69 -9.25
C TYR A 90 -2.33 -8.40 -8.40
N LEU A 91 -3.59 -8.50 -8.85
CA LEU A 91 -4.63 -9.24 -8.12
C LEU A 91 -4.21 -10.70 -7.81
N TYR A 92 -3.31 -11.28 -8.60
CA TYR A 92 -2.72 -12.60 -8.35
C TYR A 92 -1.70 -12.64 -7.20
N LEU A 93 -0.87 -11.60 -7.01
CA LEU A 93 0.14 -11.58 -5.94
C LEU A 93 -0.49 -11.27 -4.58
N THR A 94 -1.50 -10.40 -4.54
CA THR A 94 -2.26 -10.15 -3.29
C THR A 94 -2.93 -11.42 -2.79
N ASN A 95 -3.55 -12.21 -3.67
CA ASN A 95 -4.18 -13.47 -3.28
C ASN A 95 -3.12 -14.53 -2.91
N LEU A 96 -2.04 -14.67 -3.68
CA LEU A 96 -0.99 -15.66 -3.40
C LEU A 96 -0.22 -15.39 -2.09
N LEU A 97 0.05 -14.12 -1.77
CA LEU A 97 0.75 -13.76 -0.54
C LEU A 97 -0.16 -13.89 0.68
N LEU A 98 -1.43 -13.50 0.57
CA LEU A 98 -2.40 -13.72 1.64
C LEU A 98 -2.59 -15.24 1.86
N ASP A 99 -2.83 -16.02 0.81
CA ASP A 99 -3.02 -17.48 0.90
C ASP A 99 -1.80 -18.19 1.51
N ARG A 100 -0.57 -17.74 1.25
CA ARG A 100 0.64 -18.32 1.85
C ARG A 100 0.86 -17.91 3.31
N LEU A 101 0.36 -16.75 3.73
CA LEU A 101 0.42 -16.29 5.12
C LEU A 101 -0.71 -16.90 5.98
N PHE A 102 -1.83 -17.33 5.38
CA PHE A 102 -2.97 -17.95 6.08
C PHE A 102 -2.85 -19.47 6.30
N ILE A 103 -1.83 -20.15 5.75
CA ILE A 103 -1.63 -21.62 5.84
C ILE A 103 -0.53 -22.03 6.86
N LEU A 104 -0.01 -21.10 7.65
CA LEU A 104 0.87 -21.38 8.81
C LEU A 104 0.17 -20.99 10.11
#